data_AF-A0A4W5QAF9-F1
#
_entry.id   AF-A0A4W5QAF9-F1
#
_cell.length_a   1.000
_cell.length_b   1.000
_cell.length_c   1.000
_cell.angle_alpha   90.00
_cell.angle_beta   90.00
_cell.angle_gamma   90.00
#
_symmetry.space_group_name_H-M   'P 1'
#
loop_
_entity.id
_entity.type
_entity.pdbx_description
1 polymer ?
#
loop_
_entity_poly.entity_id
_entity_poly.type
_entity_poly.pdbx_seq_one_letter_code
_entity_poly.pdbx_strand_id
1 'polypeptide(L)'
;RCDQVSTLSARYEKVGTLINTRNRHFKGCPGLLGLLFLSPSQGDAGLTGRKIIVDTYGGWGAHGGGAFSGKDYTKVDRSAAYAARWVAKSLVKAELCKRVLVQVAYAIGVAHPLSISIFHYGTSQKSERELLDIVKKNFDLRPGVIVR
;
A
#
# COMPACT_ATOMS: atom_id res chain seq x y z
N ARG A 1 -4.75 26.27 18.64
CA ARG A 1 -4.46 25.33 17.53
C ARG A 1 -3.91 24.00 18.08
N CYS A 2 -4.46 23.52 19.20
CA CYS A 2 -3.95 22.37 19.96
C CYS A 2 -5.10 21.45 20.43
N ASP A 3 -6.20 21.39 19.68
CA ASP A 3 -7.46 20.73 20.11
C ASP A 3 -7.78 19.44 19.33
N GLN A 4 -6.84 18.96 18.49
CA GLN A 4 -7.03 17.77 17.64
C GLN A 4 -6.30 16.52 18.16
N VAL A 5 -5.52 16.63 19.25
CA VAL A 5 -4.71 15.51 19.77
C VAL A 5 -5.50 14.64 20.77
N SER A 6 -6.45 15.22 21.50
CA SER A 6 -7.24 14.49 22.51
C SER A 6 -8.30 13.55 21.93
N THR A 7 -8.83 13.85 20.73
CA THR A 7 -9.86 13.03 20.06
C THR A 7 -9.30 11.78 19.37
N LEU A 8 -7.99 11.72 19.12
CA LEU A 8 -7.30 10.54 18.58
C LEU A 8 -7.11 9.44 19.63
N SER A 9 -6.90 9.81 20.90
CA SER A 9 -6.72 8.85 22.01
C SER A 9 -8.00 8.06 22.28
N ALA A 10 -9.16 8.73 22.31
CA ALA A 10 -10.45 8.09 22.59
C ALA A 10 -10.93 7.12 21.48
N ARG A 11 -10.46 7.27 20.23
CA ARG A 11 -10.77 6.32 19.15
C ARG A 11 -9.89 5.06 19.21
N TYR A 12 -8.68 5.15 19.74
CA TYR A 12 -7.78 3.99 19.89
C TYR A 12 -8.28 3.02 20.98
N GLU A 13 -8.83 3.54 22.09
CA GLU A 13 -9.42 2.70 23.16
C GLU A 13 -10.59 1.84 22.67
N LYS A 14 -11.51 2.42 21.88
CA LYS A 14 -12.65 1.67 21.31
C LYS A 14 -12.23 0.56 20.34
N VAL A 15 -11.13 0.74 19.61
CA VAL A 15 -10.57 -0.31 18.74
C VAL A 15 -9.92 -1.40 19.58
N GLY A 16 -9.24 -1.06 20.68
CA GLY A 16 -8.69 -2.01 21.65
C GLY A 16 -9.75 -2.92 22.29
N THR A 17 -10.93 -2.39 22.62
CA THR A 17 -12.02 -3.18 23.23
C THR A 17 -12.72 -4.11 22.23
N LEU A 18 -12.82 -3.72 20.95
CA LEU A 18 -13.41 -4.55 19.88
C LEU A 18 -12.51 -5.72 19.46
N ILE A 19 -11.20 -5.58 19.61
CA ILE A 19 -10.24 -6.67 19.35
C ILE A 19 -10.32 -7.74 20.45
N ASN A 20 -10.69 -7.39 21.68
CA ASN A 20 -10.66 -8.31 22.81
C ASN A 20 -11.89 -9.26 22.90
N THR A 21 -12.99 -8.98 22.20
CA THR A 21 -14.24 -9.74 22.35
C THR A 21 -14.51 -10.77 21.24
N ARG A 22 -13.63 -10.89 20.24
CA ARG A 22 -13.76 -11.88 19.14
C ARG A 22 -12.60 -12.89 19.06
N ASN A 23 -11.72 -12.96 20.06
CA ASN A 23 -10.68 -13.99 20.15
C ASN A 23 -11.23 -15.33 20.67
N ARG A 24 -12.21 -15.93 19.96
CA ARG A 24 -12.52 -17.36 20.15
C ARG A 24 -12.05 -18.13 18.92
N HIS A 25 -10.96 -18.88 19.11
CA HIS A 25 -10.34 -19.84 18.20
C HIS A 25 -9.59 -19.27 16.99
N PHE A 26 -8.46 -18.61 17.24
CA PHE A 26 -7.35 -18.66 16.29
C PHE A 26 -6.68 -20.03 16.42
N LYS A 27 -6.84 -20.90 15.42
CA LYS A 27 -5.97 -22.07 15.27
C LYS A 27 -4.60 -21.58 14.84
N GLY A 28 -3.70 -21.36 15.79
CA GLY A 28 -2.28 -21.33 15.48
C GLY A 28 -1.90 -22.70 14.93
N CYS A 29 -1.16 -22.75 13.83
CA CYS A 29 -0.47 -23.96 13.39
C CYS A 29 0.98 -23.88 13.91
N PRO A 30 1.26 -24.24 15.18
CA PRO A 30 2.63 -24.30 15.65
C PRO A 30 3.37 -25.40 14.88
N GLY A 31 4.39 -24.99 14.12
CA GLY A 31 5.51 -25.81 13.64
C GLY A 31 5.16 -27.12 12.95
N LEU A 32 4.84 -27.07 11.65
CA LEU A 32 4.82 -28.29 10.81
C LEU A 32 6.24 -28.81 10.50
N LEU A 33 7.29 -28.04 10.83
CA LEU A 33 8.69 -28.41 10.71
C LEU A 33 9.33 -28.51 12.11
N GLY A 34 10.18 -29.53 12.30
CA GLY A 34 10.93 -29.77 13.54
C GLY A 34 11.98 -28.70 13.85
N LEU A 35 13.00 -29.04 14.65
CA LEU A 35 14.03 -28.08 15.05
C LEU A 35 14.88 -27.62 13.85
N LEU A 36 14.96 -26.31 13.62
CA LEU A 36 15.79 -25.69 12.59
C LEU A 36 17.15 -25.31 13.19
N PHE A 37 18.21 -26.04 12.83
CA PHE A 37 19.57 -25.80 13.32
C PHE A 37 20.44 -24.97 12.36
N LEU A 38 20.15 -24.98 11.06
CA LEU A 38 20.91 -24.21 10.07
C LEU A 38 20.36 -22.78 9.97
N SER A 39 21.26 -21.81 9.75
CA SER A 39 20.85 -20.44 9.47
C SER A 39 20.13 -20.37 8.11
N PRO A 40 19.16 -19.45 7.92
CA PRO A 40 18.39 -19.36 6.69
C PRO A 40 19.24 -19.17 5.43
N SER A 41 20.35 -18.44 5.52
CA SER A 41 21.27 -18.22 4.39
C SER A 41 22.09 -19.47 3.99
N GLN A 42 22.24 -20.44 4.91
CA GLN A 42 22.89 -21.72 4.61
C GLN A 42 21.90 -22.75 4.06
N GLY A 43 20.61 -22.64 4.41
CA GLY A 43 19.55 -23.56 3.99
C GLY A 43 18.75 -23.14 2.75
N ASP A 44 18.74 -21.84 2.40
CA ASP A 44 18.01 -21.29 1.25
C ASP A 44 18.78 -20.10 0.65
N ALA A 45 18.79 -19.99 -0.67
CA ALA A 45 19.43 -18.90 -1.40
C ALA A 45 18.45 -17.72 -1.58
N GLY A 46 18.69 -16.64 -0.82
CA GLY A 46 17.94 -15.39 -0.94
C GLY A 46 18.45 -14.50 -2.07
N LEU A 47 17.53 -14.02 -2.93
CA LEU A 47 17.82 -12.99 -3.94
C LEU A 47 16.94 -11.76 -3.70
N THR A 48 17.49 -10.58 -4.02
CA THR A 48 16.75 -9.31 -3.98
C THR A 48 15.51 -9.36 -4.89
N GLY A 49 14.40 -8.80 -4.41
CA GLY A 49 13.15 -8.75 -5.18
C GLY A 49 12.34 -10.06 -5.21
N ARG A 50 12.70 -11.09 -4.42
CA ARG A 50 11.94 -12.35 -4.35
C ARG A 50 10.76 -12.34 -3.37
N LYS A 51 10.52 -11.23 -2.67
CA LYS A 51 9.46 -11.08 -1.65
C LYS A 51 8.51 -9.90 -1.92
N ILE A 52 8.34 -9.51 -3.19
CA ILE A 52 7.53 -8.33 -3.60
C ILE A 52 6.09 -8.31 -3.08
N ILE A 53 5.43 -9.46 -2.96
CA ILE A 53 4.05 -9.54 -2.42
C ILE A 53 4.04 -9.31 -0.91
N VAL A 54 5.08 -9.77 -0.21
CA VAL A 54 5.29 -9.52 1.22
C VAL A 54 5.62 -8.05 1.45
N ASP A 55 6.44 -7.46 0.58
CA ASP A 55 6.84 -6.05 0.65
C ASP A 55 5.70 -5.06 0.39
N THR A 56 4.57 -5.52 -0.17
CA THR A 56 3.43 -4.67 -0.51
C THR A 56 2.26 -4.89 0.44
N TYR A 57 1.32 -5.76 0.04
CA TYR A 57 0.00 -5.84 0.64
C TYR A 57 -0.38 -7.28 1.01
N GLY A 58 0.58 -8.19 1.08
CA GLY A 58 0.37 -9.56 1.58
C GLY A 58 -0.59 -10.38 0.71
N GLY A 59 -0.62 -10.12 -0.60
CA GLY A 59 -1.52 -10.79 -1.56
C GLY A 59 -2.86 -10.07 -1.78
N TRP A 60 -3.13 -8.99 -1.04
CA TRP A 60 -4.31 -8.17 -1.26
C TRP A 60 -4.05 -7.04 -2.27
N GLY A 61 -5.01 -6.75 -3.15
CA GLY A 61 -4.85 -5.73 -4.20
C GLY A 61 -4.15 -6.27 -5.46
N ALA A 62 -3.31 -5.46 -6.11
CA ALA A 62 -2.56 -5.85 -7.31
C ALA A 62 -1.11 -5.39 -7.26
N HIS A 63 -0.25 -6.08 -7.99
CA HIS A 63 1.18 -5.80 -8.08
C HIS A 63 1.64 -5.86 -9.55
N GLY A 64 2.33 -4.82 -10.03
CA GLY A 64 2.83 -4.74 -11.40
C GLY A 64 4.14 -5.51 -11.68
N GLY A 65 4.52 -6.45 -10.82
CA GLY A 65 5.75 -7.25 -10.94
C GLY A 65 7.10 -6.58 -10.58
N GLY A 66 7.17 -5.26 -10.43
CA GLY A 66 8.45 -4.55 -10.18
C GLY A 66 9.00 -4.72 -8.75
N ALA A 67 10.23 -5.22 -8.62
CA ALA A 67 10.92 -5.24 -7.32
C ALA A 67 11.33 -3.84 -6.85
N PHE A 68 11.28 -3.59 -5.54
CA PHE A 68 11.68 -2.30 -4.96
C PHE A 68 13.16 -2.25 -4.63
N SER A 69 13.69 -3.22 -3.88
CA SER A 69 15.05 -3.18 -3.34
C SER A 69 16.13 -3.10 -4.42
N GLY A 70 17.23 -2.39 -4.14
CA GLY A 70 18.38 -2.21 -5.06
C GLY A 70 18.20 -1.18 -6.17
N LYS A 71 17.03 -0.55 -6.29
CA LYS A 71 16.75 0.51 -7.28
C LYS A 71 16.89 1.91 -6.70
N ASP A 72 17.32 2.87 -7.52
CA ASP A 72 17.29 4.28 -7.19
C ASP A 72 15.89 4.89 -7.40
N TYR A 73 15.67 6.11 -6.91
CA TYR A 73 14.35 6.77 -6.96
C TYR A 73 13.88 7.10 -8.39
N THR A 74 14.79 7.16 -9.38
CA THR A 74 14.42 7.40 -10.77
C THR A 74 13.67 6.21 -11.36
N LYS A 75 13.80 5.02 -10.77
CA LYS A 75 13.05 3.84 -11.19
C LYS A 75 11.61 3.93 -10.70
N VAL A 76 10.73 4.15 -11.67
CA VAL A 76 9.29 4.29 -11.48
C VAL A 76 8.67 3.10 -10.75
N ASP A 77 9.25 1.90 -10.85
CA ASP A 77 8.79 0.71 -10.09
C ASP A 77 8.67 0.99 -8.60
N ARG A 78 9.62 1.77 -8.04
CA ARG A 78 9.64 2.11 -6.61
C ARG A 78 8.91 3.42 -6.37
N SER A 79 9.30 4.49 -7.06
CA SER A 79 8.75 5.83 -6.81
C SER A 79 7.26 5.93 -7.14
N ALA A 80 6.79 5.35 -8.24
CA ALA A 80 5.37 5.35 -8.57
C ALA A 80 4.56 4.44 -7.65
N ALA A 81 5.10 3.30 -7.19
CA ALA A 81 4.43 2.44 -6.23
C ALA A 81 4.19 3.18 -4.89
N TYR A 82 5.18 3.94 -4.43
CA TYR A 82 5.06 4.76 -3.23
C TYR A 82 4.09 5.93 -3.42
N ALA A 83 4.13 6.60 -4.59
CA ALA A 83 3.16 7.64 -4.92
C ALA A 83 1.73 7.09 -4.97
N ALA A 84 1.50 5.95 -5.63
CA ALA A 84 0.20 5.29 -5.69
C ALA A 84 -0.32 4.91 -4.30
N ARG A 85 0.56 4.43 -3.41
CA ARG A 85 0.22 4.18 -1.99
C ARG A 85 -0.17 5.47 -1.27
N TRP A 86 0.55 6.56 -1.51
CA TRP A 86 0.24 7.86 -0.90
C TRP A 86 -1.12 8.40 -1.36
N VAL A 87 -1.42 8.29 -2.65
CA VAL A 87 -2.73 8.65 -3.22
C VAL A 87 -3.83 7.79 -2.58
N ALA A 88 -3.67 6.46 -2.59
CA ALA A 88 -4.68 5.54 -2.03
C ALA A 88 -4.95 5.82 -0.54
N LYS A 89 -3.89 6.03 0.26
CA LYS A 89 -4.01 6.37 1.69
C LYS A 89 -4.75 7.69 1.88
N SER A 90 -4.47 8.69 1.05
CA SER A 90 -5.10 10.00 1.12
C SER A 90 -6.60 9.95 0.79
N LEU A 91 -6.98 9.15 -0.22
CA LEU A 91 -8.40 8.95 -0.57
C LEU A 91 -9.20 8.29 0.56
N VAL A 92 -8.62 7.28 1.21
CA VAL A 92 -9.26 6.62 2.38
C VAL A 92 -9.31 7.56 3.58
N LYS A 93 -8.25 8.34 3.83
CA LYS A 93 -8.21 9.34 4.92
C LYS A 93 -9.24 10.45 4.74
N ALA A 94 -9.53 10.83 3.50
CA ALA A 94 -10.56 11.81 3.16
C ALA A 94 -11.99 11.23 3.19
N GLU A 95 -12.16 9.98 3.63
CA GLU A 95 -13.44 9.27 3.72
C GLU A 95 -14.20 9.18 2.38
N LEU A 96 -13.51 9.32 1.25
CA LEU A 96 -14.10 9.19 -0.08
C LEU A 96 -14.39 7.73 -0.43
N CYS A 97 -13.61 6.80 0.10
CA CYS A 97 -13.76 5.37 -0.12
C CYS A 97 -13.26 4.58 1.11
N LYS A 98 -13.83 3.39 1.34
CA LYS A 98 -13.33 2.47 2.39
C LYS A 98 -12.15 1.63 1.92
N ARG A 99 -12.10 1.35 0.61
CA ARG A 99 -11.00 0.63 -0.04
C ARG A 99 -10.82 1.16 -1.45
N VAL A 100 -9.56 1.22 -1.89
CA VAL A 100 -9.23 1.66 -3.24
C VAL A 100 -7.96 0.99 -3.72
N LEU A 101 -7.94 0.66 -5.00
CA LEU A 101 -6.77 0.25 -5.75
C LEU A 101 -6.46 1.35 -6.77
N VAL A 102 -5.22 1.82 -6.75
CA VAL A 102 -4.72 2.82 -7.69
C VAL A 102 -3.67 2.14 -8.56
N GLN A 103 -3.86 2.22 -9.86
CA GLN A 103 -2.93 1.69 -10.85
C GLN A 103 -2.38 2.85 -11.67
N VAL A 104 -1.07 2.88 -11.85
CA VAL A 104 -0.37 3.91 -12.63
C VAL A 104 0.57 3.25 -13.61
N ALA A 105 0.54 3.69 -14.87
CA ALA A 105 1.39 3.18 -15.94
C ALA A 105 2.30 4.30 -16.49
N TYR A 106 3.57 3.97 -16.72
CA TYR A 106 4.57 4.87 -17.29
C TYR A 106 5.25 4.24 -18.50
N ALA A 107 5.68 5.08 -19.43
CA ALA A 107 6.63 4.73 -20.46
C ALA A 107 8.01 5.30 -20.14
N ILE A 108 9.07 4.61 -20.58
CA ILE A 108 10.44 5.12 -20.49
C ILE A 108 10.55 6.45 -21.24
N GLY A 109 11.15 7.46 -20.59
CA GLY A 109 11.37 8.78 -21.17
C GLY A 109 10.16 9.73 -21.11
N VAL A 110 9.00 9.29 -20.61
CA VAL A 110 7.81 10.14 -20.48
C VAL A 110 7.63 10.58 -19.03
N ALA A 111 7.60 11.90 -18.80
CA ALA A 111 7.44 12.45 -17.45
C ALA A 111 6.03 12.25 -16.89
N HIS A 112 5.00 12.26 -17.74
CA HIS A 112 3.61 12.10 -17.33
C HIS A 112 3.20 10.62 -17.36
N PRO A 113 2.34 10.18 -16.43
CA PRO A 113 1.78 8.83 -16.49
C PRO A 113 0.91 8.67 -17.74
N LEU A 114 1.06 7.54 -18.43
CA LEU A 114 0.25 7.19 -19.59
C LEU A 114 -1.21 6.96 -19.21
N SER A 115 -1.41 6.29 -18.07
CA SER A 115 -2.73 5.97 -17.56
C SER A 115 -2.70 5.92 -16.04
N ILE A 116 -3.78 6.42 -15.44
CA ILE A 116 -4.09 6.30 -14.02
C ILE A 116 -5.48 5.69 -13.94
N SER A 117 -5.62 4.56 -13.25
CA SER A 117 -6.91 3.89 -13.04
C SER A 117 -7.17 3.78 -11.54
N ILE A 118 -8.42 4.01 -11.13
CA ILE A 118 -8.84 3.97 -9.73
C ILE A 118 -10.02 3.02 -9.60
N PHE A 119 -9.85 1.97 -8.81
CA PHE A 119 -10.88 0.98 -8.54
C PHE A 119 -11.27 1.04 -7.06
N HIS A 120 -12.53 1.36 -6.78
CA HIS A 120 -13.04 1.61 -5.43
C HIS A 120 -13.89 0.45 -4.89
N TYR A 121 -14.05 -0.64 -5.66
CA TYR A 121 -14.78 -1.86 -5.30
C TYR A 121 -16.20 -1.59 -4.75
N GLY A 122 -16.90 -0.59 -5.30
CA GLY A 122 -18.25 -0.21 -4.86
C GLY A 122 -18.32 0.42 -3.46
N THR A 123 -17.19 0.87 -2.89
CA THR A 123 -17.14 1.46 -1.54
C THR A 123 -17.11 2.98 -1.49
N SER A 124 -17.25 3.63 -2.65
CA SER A 124 -17.26 5.09 -2.83
C SER A 124 -18.64 5.53 -3.26
N GLN A 125 -19.04 6.74 -2.85
CA GLN A 125 -20.24 7.41 -3.37
C GLN A 125 -19.99 8.11 -4.72
N LYS A 126 -18.72 8.43 -5.01
CA LYS A 126 -18.29 9.09 -6.25
C LYS A 126 -17.90 8.06 -7.32
N SER A 127 -18.09 8.47 -8.57
CA SER A 127 -17.64 7.70 -9.72
C SER A 127 -16.11 7.67 -9.83
N GLU A 128 -15.58 6.68 -10.57
CA GLU A 128 -14.14 6.54 -10.80
C GLU A 128 -13.53 7.76 -11.49
N ARG A 129 -14.29 8.40 -12.39
CA ARG A 129 -13.87 9.62 -13.09
C ARG A 129 -13.71 10.80 -12.14
N GLU A 130 -14.67 11.02 -11.25
CA GLU A 130 -14.58 12.10 -10.27
C GLU A 130 -13.43 11.89 -9.28
N LEU A 131 -13.21 10.65 -8.84
CA LEU A 131 -12.06 10.31 -8.00
C LEU A 131 -10.75 10.58 -8.74
N LEU A 132 -10.67 10.23 -10.01
CA LEU A 132 -9.51 10.46 -10.85
C LEU A 132 -9.23 11.96 -11.04
N ASP A 133 -10.26 12.78 -11.23
CA ASP A 133 -10.11 14.23 -11.32
C ASP A 133 -9.62 14.84 -10.01
N ILE A 134 -10.13 14.35 -8.87
CA ILE A 134 -9.65 14.77 -7.54
C ILE A 134 -8.17 14.41 -7.37
N VAL A 135 -7.76 13.21 -7.81
CA VAL A 135 -6.35 12.80 -7.73
C VAL A 135 -5.48 13.68 -8.62
N LYS A 136 -5.85 13.90 -9.88
CA LYS A 136 -5.08 14.73 -10.82
C LYS A 136 -4.94 16.19 -10.36
N LYS A 137 -5.94 16.74 -9.66
CA LYS A 137 -5.89 18.12 -9.13
C LYS A 137 -4.98 18.26 -7.91
N ASN A 138 -4.86 17.22 -7.09
CA ASN A 138 -4.15 17.28 -5.81
C ASN A 138 -2.73 16.67 -5.87
N PHE A 139 -2.48 15.76 -6.80
CA PHE A 139 -1.22 15.02 -6.89
C PHE A 139 -0.56 15.22 -8.24
N ASP A 140 0.69 15.67 -8.19
CA ASP A 140 1.58 15.66 -9.35
C ASP A 140 2.36 14.35 -9.37
N LEU A 141 1.99 13.46 -10.29
CA LEU A 141 2.58 12.13 -10.41
C LEU A 141 3.80 12.10 -11.33
N ARG A 142 4.41 13.24 -11.66
CA ARG A 142 5.67 13.22 -12.43
C ARG A 142 6.80 12.63 -11.56
N PRO A 143 7.60 11.67 -12.05
CA PRO A 143 8.66 11.03 -11.26
C PRO A 143 9.64 12.03 -10.63
N GLY A 144 9.99 13.11 -11.33
CA GLY A 144 10.87 14.16 -10.80
C GLY A 144 10.24 15.00 -9.68
N VAL A 145 8.91 15.05 -9.59
CA VAL A 145 8.19 15.77 -8.52
C VAL A 145 7.91 14.86 -7.34
N ILE A 146 7.59 13.58 -7.58
CA ILE A 146 7.33 12.58 -6.53
C ILE A 146 8.53 12.42 -5.58
N VAL A 147 9.76 12.59 -6.08
CA VAL A 147 10.99 12.37 -5.32
C VAL A 147 11.41 13.57 -4.47
N ARG A 148 10.92 14.76 -4.79
CA ARG A 148 11.30 16.02 -4.15
C ARG A 148 10.47 16.28 -2.89
#